data_AF-A0A938WBV8-F1
#
_entry.id   AF-A0A938WBV8-F1
#
_cell.length_a   1.000
_cell.length_b   1.000
_cell.length_c   1.000
_cell.angle_alpha   90.00
_cell.angle_beta   90.00
_cell.angle_gamma   90.00
#
_symmetry.space_group_name_H-M   'P 1'
#
loop_
_entity.id
_entity.type
_entity.pdbx_description
1 polymer ?
#
loop_
_entity_poly.entity_id
_entity_poly.type
_entity_poly.pdbx_seq_one_letter_code
_entity_poly.pdbx_strand_id
1 'polypeptide(L)'
;QVREAGGLHVIGTERHESRRVDNQLRGRAGRQGDPGTTRFFLSLEDNLLRIFGGDRVAGLMNAFRVEEDMPIESGMLTRSLEGAQKKVETYYYDIRKQVFEYDEVMNNQRKAVYAERRRVLEGRELKAQVVGYGERTMDDIVEAYVNPDLPPEEWDLDRLVAKVQEFVYLLEDLKPEQLRGLSMEELKAFLQEQLRNAYDIKEGQIEQQRPGLMREAERFFILQQIDTLWREHLQAMDALRESVGLRGYGQKDPLIEYKNEGYDMFLEMMTQMRRNVIYSMFMFQPAQASVGTIQPESL
;
A
#
# COMPACT_ATOMS: atom_id res chain seq x y z
N GLN A 1 38.28 44.45 12.25
CA GLN A 1 37.47 45.08 11.17
C GLN A 1 36.02 44.60 11.16
N VAL A 2 35.67 43.36 10.74
CA VAL A 2 34.24 42.94 10.64
C VAL A 2 33.54 42.84 12.00
N ARG A 3 34.19 42.26 13.03
CA ARG A 3 33.63 42.17 14.40
C ARG A 3 33.43 43.55 15.04
N GLU A 4 34.35 44.48 14.79
CA GLU A 4 34.30 45.86 15.28
C GLU A 4 33.20 46.69 14.60
N ALA A 5 32.82 46.33 13.37
CA ALA A 5 31.71 46.92 12.63
C ALA A 5 30.33 46.34 13.02
N GLY A 6 30.25 45.50 14.06
CA GLY A 6 29.00 44.88 14.52
C GLY A 6 28.70 43.50 13.91
N GLY A 7 29.61 42.97 13.09
CA GLY A 7 29.53 41.63 12.51
C GLY A 7 28.56 41.49 11.34
N LEU A 8 28.08 40.26 11.09
CA LEU A 8 27.19 39.99 9.96
C LEU A 8 25.80 40.58 10.20
N HIS A 9 25.34 41.45 9.29
CA HIS A 9 23.96 41.92 9.23
C HIS A 9 23.18 41.09 8.22
N VAL A 10 22.15 40.40 8.68
CA VAL A 10 21.27 39.60 7.83
C VAL A 10 19.94 40.33 7.65
N ILE A 11 19.58 40.56 6.39
CA ILE A 11 18.33 41.19 6.00
C ILE A 11 17.41 40.13 5.44
N GLY A 12 16.27 39.91 6.10
CA GLY A 12 15.15 39.17 5.52
C GLY A 12 14.26 40.13 4.76
N THR A 13 14.10 39.93 3.46
CA THR A 13 13.25 40.77 2.61
C THR A 13 11.76 40.50 2.83
N GLU A 14 11.44 39.29 3.29
CA GLU A 14 10.08 38.82 3.58
C GLU A 14 10.11 37.82 4.75
N ARG A 15 8.93 37.37 5.17
CA ARG A 15 8.79 36.22 6.08
C ARG A 15 8.37 34.98 5.30
N HIS A 16 9.04 33.87 5.57
CA HIS A 16 8.58 32.58 5.08
C HIS A 16 7.30 32.15 5.81
N GLU A 17 6.49 31.32 5.15
CA GLU A 17 5.36 30.61 5.75
C GLU A 17 5.72 29.76 6.98
N SER A 18 7.00 29.39 7.12
CA SER A 18 7.50 28.61 8.25
C SER A 18 8.54 29.40 9.04
N ARG A 19 8.28 29.53 10.33
CA ARG A 19 9.15 30.20 11.30
C ARG A 19 10.53 29.53 11.37
N ARG A 20 10.59 28.22 11.11
CA ARG A 20 11.85 27.46 11.09
C ARG A 20 12.82 28.00 10.04
N VAL A 21 12.34 28.34 8.84
CA VAL A 21 13.18 28.86 7.75
C VAL A 21 13.67 30.27 8.07
N ASP A 22 12.80 31.12 8.62
CA ASP A 22 13.20 32.43 9.11
C ASP A 22 14.27 32.36 10.21
N ASN A 23 14.13 31.41 11.14
CA ASN A 23 15.12 31.18 12.19
C ASN A 23 16.45 30.65 11.64
N GLN A 24 16.43 29.87 10.57
CA GLN A 24 17.66 29.45 9.87
C GLN A 24 18.38 30.65 9.24
N LEU A 25 17.63 31.59 8.66
CA LEU A 25 18.19 32.84 8.14
C LEU A 25 18.76 33.69 9.28
N ARG A 26 18.04 33.83 10.40
CA ARG A 26 18.53 34.52 11.60
C ARG A 26 19.84 33.92 12.13
N GLY A 27 19.91 32.60 12.20
CA GLY A 27 21.07 31.86 12.70
C GLY A 27 22.32 31.94 11.81
N ARG A 28 22.26 32.62 10.65
CA ARG A 28 23.45 32.94 9.85
C ARG A 28 24.31 34.01 10.53
N ALA A 29 23.70 34.94 11.25
CA ALA A 29 24.40 35.92 12.09
C ALA A 29 24.66 35.35 13.50
N GLY A 30 25.65 35.90 14.21
CA GLY A 30 25.88 35.57 15.61
C GLY A 30 26.46 34.19 15.91
N ARG A 31 27.15 33.56 14.94
CA ARG A 31 27.71 32.21 15.11
C ARG A 31 28.83 32.21 16.16
N GLN A 32 28.85 31.20 17.03
CA GLN A 32 29.88 31.04 18.09
C GLN A 32 30.07 32.28 18.99
N GLY A 33 29.01 33.08 19.19
CA GLY A 33 29.07 34.28 20.02
C GLY A 33 29.68 35.51 19.33
N ASP A 34 29.88 35.46 18.01
CA ASP A 34 30.25 36.65 17.24
C ASP A 34 29.15 37.72 17.29
N PRO A 35 29.51 39.02 17.18
CA PRO A 35 28.54 40.07 16.94
C PRO A 35 27.77 39.82 15.63
N GLY A 36 26.48 40.15 15.62
CA GLY A 36 25.65 40.04 14.43
C GLY A 36 24.25 40.57 14.69
N THR A 37 23.59 41.01 13.63
CA THR A 37 22.24 41.57 13.71
C THR A 37 21.37 41.01 12.60
N THR A 38 20.08 40.89 12.88
CA THR A 38 19.09 40.40 11.91
C THR A 38 17.90 41.32 11.90
N ARG A 39 17.50 41.81 10.72
CA ARG A 39 16.29 42.61 10.53
C ARG A 39 15.44 42.00 9.43
N PHE A 40 14.13 41.95 9.65
CA PHE A 40 13.18 41.49 8.64
C PHE A 40 12.33 42.68 8.22
N PHE A 41 12.15 42.82 6.92
CA PHE A 41 11.22 43.73 6.29
C PHE A 41 10.04 42.92 5.78
N LEU A 42 8.87 43.55 5.76
CA LEU A 42 7.63 42.98 5.26
C LEU A 42 6.84 44.09 4.59
N SER A 43 6.18 43.76 3.50
CA SER A 43 5.12 44.59 2.93
C SER A 43 3.75 44.08 3.36
N LEU A 44 2.79 44.98 3.52
CA LEU A 44 1.39 44.60 3.76
C LEU A 44 0.77 43.87 2.54
N GLU A 45 1.42 43.95 1.38
CA GLU A 45 1.04 43.23 0.15
C GLU A 45 1.62 41.80 0.07
N ASP A 46 2.51 41.41 1.00
CA ASP A 46 3.15 40.10 0.98
C ASP A 46 2.12 38.97 1.12
N ASN A 47 2.38 37.85 0.43
CA ASN A 47 1.47 36.70 0.38
C ASN A 47 1.03 36.20 1.77
N LEU A 48 1.93 36.19 2.74
CA LEU A 48 1.64 35.74 4.10
C LEU A 48 0.58 36.63 4.78
N LEU A 49 0.66 37.95 4.60
CA LEU A 49 -0.31 38.90 5.13
C LEU A 49 -1.58 38.94 4.29
N ARG A 50 -1.49 38.75 2.98
CA ARG A 50 -2.65 38.68 2.08
C ARG A 50 -3.54 37.46 2.36
N ILE A 51 -2.95 36.29 2.56
CA ILE A 51 -3.70 35.03 2.76
C ILE A 51 -4.25 34.92 4.19
N PHE A 52 -3.52 35.42 5.20
CA PHE A 52 -3.85 35.18 6.61
C PHE A 52 -4.17 36.44 7.43
N GLY A 53 -3.99 37.63 6.85
CA GLY A 53 -4.26 38.92 7.48
C GLY A 53 -5.71 39.40 7.39
N GLY A 54 -6.49 38.88 6.44
CA GLY A 54 -7.93 39.14 6.28
C GLY A 54 -8.31 40.63 6.35
N ASP A 55 -9.52 40.90 6.84
CA ASP A 55 -10.07 42.26 6.98
C ASP A 55 -9.31 43.13 7.99
N ARG A 56 -8.56 42.52 8.92
CA ARG A 56 -7.82 43.25 9.97
C ARG A 56 -6.62 44.00 9.41
N VAL A 57 -5.92 43.44 8.41
CA VAL A 57 -4.79 44.12 7.77
C VAL A 57 -5.27 45.28 6.89
N ALA A 58 -6.38 45.09 6.16
CA ALA A 58 -7.03 46.15 5.39
C ALA A 58 -7.57 47.28 6.31
N GLY A 59 -8.13 46.94 7.48
CA GLY A 59 -8.56 47.91 8.48
C GLY A 59 -7.40 48.71 9.08
N LEU A 60 -6.23 48.10 9.24
CA LEU A 60 -5.02 48.76 9.74
C LEU A 60 -4.45 49.76 8.71
N MET A 61 -4.43 49.40 7.42
CA MET A 61 -4.08 50.33 6.32
C MET A 61 -4.94 51.60 6.35
N ASN A 62 -6.26 51.43 6.50
CA ASN A 62 -7.22 52.53 6.55
C ASN A 62 -7.11 53.36 7.84
N ALA A 63 -6.85 52.72 8.98
CA ALA A 63 -6.81 53.38 10.29
C ALA A 63 -5.54 54.21 10.50
N PHE A 64 -4.40 53.75 9.99
CA PHE A 64 -3.13 54.41 10.25
C PHE A 64 -2.81 55.59 9.32
N ARG A 65 -3.60 55.82 8.24
CA ARG A 65 -3.30 56.85 7.21
C ARG A 65 -1.81 56.96 6.93
N VAL A 66 -1.16 55.80 6.81
CA VAL A 66 0.30 55.69 6.77
C VAL A 66 0.73 56.44 5.51
N GLU A 67 1.57 57.47 5.66
CA GLU A 67 2.29 58.02 4.51
C GLU A 67 3.08 56.87 3.86
N GLU A 68 3.07 56.77 2.52
CA GLU A 68 3.59 55.60 1.78
C GLU A 68 5.02 55.19 2.19
N ASP A 69 5.81 56.12 2.73
CA ASP A 69 7.23 55.95 3.06
C ASP A 69 7.55 55.77 4.57
N MET A 70 6.56 55.63 5.45
CA MET A 70 6.78 55.53 6.91
C MET A 70 6.93 54.08 7.40
N PRO A 71 8.10 53.69 7.97
CA PRO A 71 8.27 52.36 8.57
C PRO A 71 7.37 52.17 9.79
N ILE A 72 6.60 51.09 9.81
CA ILE A 72 5.73 50.75 10.94
C ILE A 72 6.41 49.71 11.82
N GLU A 73 6.71 50.07 13.07
CA GLU A 73 7.14 49.13 14.10
C GLU A 73 6.03 48.95 15.12
N SER A 74 5.29 47.83 15.03
CA SER A 74 4.20 47.51 15.95
C SER A 74 4.32 46.08 16.49
N GLY A 75 4.33 45.97 17.82
CA GLY A 75 4.27 44.67 18.49
C GLY A 75 2.96 43.92 18.23
N MET A 76 1.87 44.64 17.92
CA MET A 76 0.59 44.03 17.54
C MET A 76 0.67 43.37 16.16
N LEU A 77 1.25 44.06 15.17
CA LEU A 77 1.46 43.50 13.83
C LEU A 77 2.38 42.28 13.87
N THR A 78 3.45 42.36 14.68
CA THR A 78 4.38 41.25 14.88
C THR A 78 3.67 40.01 15.45
N ARG A 79 2.81 40.17 16.47
CA ARG A 79 2.04 39.04 17.03
C ARG A 79 1.01 38.48 16.05
N SER A 80 0.34 39.33 15.28
CA SER A 80 -0.62 38.88 14.25
C SER A 80 0.07 38.05 13.17
N LEU A 81 1.27 38.47 12.75
CA LEU A 81 2.11 37.76 11.79
C LEU A 81 2.61 36.41 12.33
N GLU A 82 3.05 36.34 13.58
CA GLU A 82 3.40 35.06 14.22
C GLU A 82 2.18 34.12 14.30
N GLY A 83 0.99 34.67 14.57
CA GLY A 83 -0.26 33.92 14.55
C GLY A 83 -0.60 33.39 13.16
N ALA A 84 -0.39 34.19 12.11
CA ALA A 84 -0.54 33.78 10.72
C ALA A 84 0.41 32.63 10.37
N GLN A 85 1.72 32.77 10.64
CA GLN A 85 2.72 31.71 10.41
C GLN A 85 2.33 30.42 11.12
N LYS A 86 1.88 30.49 12.39
CA LYS A 86 1.44 29.30 13.12
C LYS A 86 0.26 28.62 12.44
N LYS A 87 -0.73 29.38 11.94
CA LYS A 87 -1.86 28.81 11.18
C LYS A 87 -1.39 28.14 9.89
N VAL A 88 -0.46 28.75 9.17
CA VAL A 88 0.10 28.16 7.94
C VAL A 88 0.82 26.86 8.24
N GLU A 89 1.64 26.84 9.30
CA GLU A 89 2.36 25.65 9.73
C GLU A 89 1.39 24.54 10.16
N THR A 90 0.32 24.87 10.90
CA THR A 90 -0.75 23.92 11.25
C THR A 90 -1.44 23.38 10.00
N TYR A 91 -1.80 24.24 9.04
CA TYR A 91 -2.42 23.83 7.78
C TYR A 91 -1.57 22.81 7.01
N TYR A 92 -0.28 23.09 6.80
CA TYR A 92 0.63 22.13 6.15
C TYR A 92 0.94 20.91 7.00
N TYR A 93 0.90 21.03 8.33
CA TYR A 93 1.01 19.88 9.22
C TYR A 93 -0.17 18.95 9.04
N ASP A 94 -1.40 19.47 9.01
CA ASP A 94 -2.62 18.68 8.84
C ASP A 94 -2.66 17.98 7.48
N ILE A 95 -2.28 18.68 6.40
CA ILE A 95 -2.14 18.06 5.07
C ILE A 95 -1.12 16.91 5.11
N ARG A 96 0.05 17.12 5.70
CA ARG A 96 1.09 16.09 5.79
C ARG A 96 0.66 14.92 6.67
N LYS A 97 -0.05 15.20 7.75
CA LYS A 97 -0.63 14.18 8.63
C LYS A 97 -1.62 13.31 7.85
N GLN A 98 -2.51 13.93 7.10
CA GLN A 98 -3.46 13.20 6.26
C GLN A 98 -2.73 12.33 5.23
N VAL A 99 -1.77 12.89 4.47
CA VAL A 99 -0.95 12.11 3.51
C VAL A 99 -0.25 10.93 4.20
N PHE A 100 0.33 11.16 5.38
CA PHE A 100 0.96 10.12 6.17
C PHE A 100 -0.01 9.00 6.59
N GLU A 101 -1.24 9.33 6.98
CA GLU A 101 -2.25 8.36 7.37
C GLU A 101 -2.70 7.46 6.20
N TYR A 102 -2.80 8.00 4.98
CA TYR A 102 -3.03 7.20 3.77
C TYR A 102 -1.83 6.29 3.45
N ASP A 103 -0.61 6.85 3.52
CA ASP A 103 0.62 6.10 3.26
C ASP A 103 0.85 4.98 4.29
N GLU A 104 0.42 5.16 5.54
CA GLU A 104 0.52 4.16 6.60
C GLU A 104 -0.23 2.87 6.23
N VAL A 105 -1.44 2.99 5.66
CA VAL A 105 -2.22 1.84 5.19
C VAL A 105 -1.45 1.07 4.13
N MET A 106 -0.97 1.78 3.10
CA MET A 106 -0.19 1.19 2.01
C MET A 106 1.12 0.58 2.51
N ASN A 107 1.78 1.20 3.47
CA ASN A 107 3.03 0.72 4.06
C ASN A 107 2.82 -0.59 4.82
N ASN A 108 1.72 -0.73 5.56
CA ASN A 108 1.40 -1.96 6.29
C ASN A 108 1.14 -3.13 5.32
N GLN A 109 0.35 -2.90 4.26
CA GLN A 109 0.13 -3.89 3.22
C GLN A 109 1.43 -4.26 2.48
N ARG A 110 2.25 -3.25 2.12
CA ARG A 110 3.55 -3.43 1.47
C ARG A 110 4.48 -4.30 2.31
N LYS A 111 4.57 -4.05 3.62
CA LYS A 111 5.38 -4.86 4.55
C LYS A 111 4.95 -6.33 4.52
N ALA A 112 3.65 -6.61 4.53
CA ALA A 112 3.13 -7.97 4.47
C ALA A 112 3.49 -8.66 3.15
N VAL A 113 3.24 -8.01 2.01
CA VAL A 113 3.57 -8.55 0.68
C VAL A 113 5.06 -8.76 0.49
N TYR A 114 5.88 -7.80 0.93
CA TYR A 114 7.34 -7.87 0.75
C TYR A 114 7.97 -8.90 1.68
N ALA A 115 7.40 -9.11 2.87
CA ALA A 115 7.80 -10.21 3.75
C ALA A 115 7.52 -11.56 3.08
N GLU A 116 6.33 -11.72 2.48
CA GLU A 116 5.98 -12.95 1.76
C GLU A 116 6.87 -13.18 0.54
N ARG A 117 7.03 -12.15 -0.30
CA ARG A 117 7.91 -12.18 -1.47
C ARG A 117 9.35 -12.56 -1.09
N ARG A 118 9.86 -12.02 0.02
CA ARG A 118 11.19 -12.34 0.53
C ARG A 118 11.29 -13.80 0.98
N ARG A 119 10.29 -14.34 1.70
CA ARG A 119 10.26 -15.76 2.09
C ARG A 119 10.39 -16.68 0.88
N VAL A 120 9.67 -16.37 -0.19
CA VAL A 120 9.67 -17.15 -1.45
C VAL A 120 11.02 -17.07 -2.16
N LEU A 121 11.63 -15.88 -2.20
CA LEU A 121 12.97 -15.68 -2.76
C LEU A 121 14.05 -16.45 -1.98
N GLU A 122 13.95 -16.47 -0.65
CA GLU A 122 14.83 -17.25 0.22
C GLU A 122 14.59 -18.77 0.12
N GLY A 123 13.52 -19.20 -0.58
CA GLY A 123 13.22 -20.61 -0.85
C GLY A 123 12.79 -21.41 0.37
N ARG A 124 12.31 -20.76 1.43
CA ARG A 124 11.91 -21.45 2.66
C ARG A 124 10.52 -22.06 2.49
N GLU A 125 10.43 -23.39 2.67
CA GLU A 125 9.16 -24.12 2.81
C GLU A 125 8.14 -23.90 1.69
N LEU A 126 8.59 -23.74 0.44
CA LEU A 126 7.73 -23.45 -0.72
C LEU A 126 6.59 -24.47 -0.90
N LYS A 127 6.86 -25.76 -0.73
CA LYS A 127 5.83 -26.82 -0.75
C LYS A 127 4.73 -26.56 0.27
N ALA A 128 5.11 -26.31 1.53
CA ALA A 128 4.15 -26.10 2.60
C ALA A 128 3.30 -24.84 2.34
N GLN A 129 3.91 -23.80 1.77
CA GLN A 129 3.23 -22.57 1.39
C GLN A 129 2.19 -22.82 0.28
N VAL A 130 2.54 -23.54 -0.79
CA VAL A 130 1.59 -23.85 -1.87
C VAL A 130 0.50 -24.79 -1.39
N VAL A 131 0.83 -25.85 -0.65
CA VAL A 131 -0.19 -26.73 -0.06
C VAL A 131 -1.15 -25.93 0.81
N GLY A 132 -0.64 -25.06 1.69
CA GLY A 132 -1.49 -24.19 2.52
C GLY A 132 -2.34 -23.20 1.72
N TYR A 133 -1.87 -22.74 0.55
CA TYR A 133 -2.70 -21.93 -0.36
C TYR A 133 -3.86 -22.74 -0.94
N GLY A 134 -3.60 -23.99 -1.31
CA GLY A 134 -4.62 -24.88 -1.82
C GLY A 134 -5.63 -25.26 -0.74
N GLU A 135 -5.20 -25.55 0.49
CA GLU A 135 -6.11 -25.89 1.58
C GLU A 135 -7.10 -24.77 1.87
N ARG A 136 -6.60 -23.53 1.96
CA ARG A 136 -7.46 -22.34 2.09
C ARG A 136 -8.36 -22.16 0.87
N THR A 137 -7.88 -22.50 -0.32
CA THR A 137 -8.71 -22.43 -1.53
C THR A 137 -9.85 -23.45 -1.47
N MET A 138 -9.61 -24.65 -0.94
CA MET A 138 -10.67 -25.64 -0.71
C MET A 138 -11.67 -25.14 0.33
N ASP A 139 -11.20 -24.55 1.43
CA ASP A 139 -12.06 -23.94 2.45
C ASP A 139 -12.95 -22.83 1.84
N ASP A 140 -12.35 -21.94 1.06
CA ASP A 140 -13.05 -20.84 0.38
C ASP A 140 -14.12 -21.38 -0.60
N ILE A 141 -13.87 -22.52 -1.25
CA ILE A 141 -14.84 -23.18 -2.14
C ILE A 141 -15.98 -23.78 -1.31
N VAL A 142 -15.68 -24.52 -0.23
CA VAL A 142 -16.72 -25.08 0.64
C VAL A 142 -17.62 -23.97 1.19
N GLU A 143 -17.04 -22.89 1.71
CA GLU A 143 -17.79 -21.75 2.25
C GLU A 143 -18.67 -21.04 1.21
N ALA A 144 -18.30 -21.08 -0.07
CA ALA A 144 -19.08 -20.46 -1.14
C ALA A 144 -20.30 -21.30 -1.57
N TYR A 145 -20.28 -22.62 -1.38
CA TYR A 145 -21.33 -23.54 -1.86
C TYR A 145 -22.09 -24.26 -0.74
N VAL A 146 -21.59 -24.21 0.49
CA VAL A 146 -22.20 -24.83 1.67
C VAL A 146 -22.66 -23.76 2.63
N ASN A 147 -23.96 -23.73 2.91
CA ASN A 147 -24.53 -22.89 3.94
C ASN A 147 -24.80 -23.72 5.20
N PRO A 148 -24.13 -23.45 6.34
CA PRO A 148 -24.34 -24.20 7.58
C PRO A 148 -25.75 -24.05 8.17
N ASP A 149 -26.50 -23.01 7.78
CA ASP A 149 -27.88 -22.79 8.23
C ASP A 149 -28.90 -23.67 7.48
N LEU A 150 -28.49 -24.29 6.37
CA LEU A 150 -29.33 -25.19 5.58
C LEU A 150 -29.04 -26.66 5.92
N PRO A 151 -30.05 -27.55 5.81
CA PRO A 151 -29.83 -28.99 5.91
C PRO A 151 -28.76 -29.47 4.91
N PRO A 152 -27.89 -30.45 5.27
CA PRO A 152 -26.87 -30.98 4.36
C PRO A 152 -27.38 -31.52 3.02
N GLU A 153 -28.67 -31.88 2.98
CA GLU A 153 -29.37 -32.37 1.79
C GLU A 153 -29.64 -31.25 0.76
N GLU A 154 -29.64 -29.99 1.19
CA GLU A 154 -29.86 -28.82 0.34
C GLU A 154 -28.55 -28.19 -0.16
N TRP A 155 -27.39 -28.73 0.24
CA TRP A 155 -26.09 -28.23 -0.21
C TRP A 155 -25.86 -28.55 -1.68
N ASP A 156 -25.35 -27.58 -2.43
CA ASP A 156 -25.04 -27.72 -3.87
C ASP A 156 -23.69 -28.41 -4.06
N LEU A 157 -23.64 -29.71 -3.71
CA LEU A 157 -22.45 -30.54 -3.79
C LEU A 157 -21.98 -30.73 -5.25
N ASP A 158 -22.90 -30.71 -6.21
CA ASP A 158 -22.60 -30.83 -7.64
C ASP A 158 -21.74 -29.65 -8.11
N ARG A 159 -22.13 -28.40 -7.79
CA ARG A 159 -21.32 -27.22 -8.15
C ARG A 159 -20.02 -27.15 -7.37
N LEU A 160 -20.03 -27.57 -6.10
CA LEU A 160 -18.82 -27.64 -5.29
C LEU A 160 -17.78 -28.55 -5.96
N VAL A 161 -18.16 -29.79 -6.30
CA VAL A 161 -17.26 -30.75 -6.97
C VAL A 161 -16.78 -30.22 -8.31
N ALA A 162 -17.68 -29.67 -9.13
CA ALA A 162 -17.30 -29.07 -10.41
C ALA A 162 -16.26 -27.95 -10.24
N LYS A 163 -16.41 -27.11 -9.21
CA LYS A 163 -15.46 -26.02 -8.94
C LYS A 163 -14.10 -26.54 -8.46
N VAL A 164 -14.08 -27.57 -7.62
CA VAL A 164 -12.84 -28.22 -7.18
C VAL A 164 -12.09 -28.81 -8.38
N GLN A 165 -12.80 -29.48 -9.29
CA GLN A 165 -12.24 -30.08 -10.50
C GLN A 165 -11.66 -29.05 -11.47
N GLU A 166 -12.25 -27.85 -11.55
CA GLU A 166 -11.73 -26.74 -12.35
C GLU A 166 -10.35 -26.27 -11.86
N PHE A 167 -10.13 -26.25 -10.53
CA PHE A 167 -8.83 -25.89 -9.94
C PHE A 167 -7.83 -27.04 -9.97
N VAL A 168 -8.30 -28.26 -9.78
CA VAL A 168 -7.48 -29.46 -9.60
C VAL A 168 -7.98 -30.56 -10.52
N TYR A 169 -7.49 -30.58 -11.77
CA TYR A 169 -7.91 -31.56 -12.77
C TYR A 169 -7.67 -33.03 -12.35
N LEU A 170 -6.72 -33.27 -11.44
CA LEU A 170 -6.43 -34.61 -10.90
C LEU A 170 -7.54 -35.15 -9.98
N LEU A 171 -8.55 -34.34 -9.64
CA LEU A 171 -9.72 -34.74 -8.87
C LEU A 171 -10.95 -35.00 -9.76
N GLU A 172 -10.75 -35.29 -11.05
CA GLU A 172 -11.84 -35.61 -11.99
C GLU A 172 -12.74 -36.79 -11.54
N ASP A 173 -12.18 -37.72 -10.77
CA ASP A 173 -12.91 -38.86 -10.21
C ASP A 173 -13.71 -38.54 -8.94
N LEU A 174 -13.56 -37.33 -8.38
CA LEU A 174 -14.32 -36.90 -7.20
C LEU A 174 -15.81 -36.83 -7.55
N LYS A 175 -16.64 -37.50 -6.76
CA LYS A 175 -18.09 -37.54 -6.96
C LYS A 175 -18.86 -36.90 -5.80
N PRO A 176 -19.99 -36.22 -6.05
CA PRO A 176 -20.82 -35.64 -5.00
C PRO A 176 -21.28 -36.66 -3.96
N GLU A 177 -21.49 -37.92 -4.33
CA GLU A 177 -21.89 -38.98 -3.41
C GLU A 177 -20.87 -39.26 -2.32
N GLN A 178 -19.58 -39.00 -2.56
CA GLN A 178 -18.52 -39.16 -1.56
C GLN A 178 -18.55 -38.07 -0.48
N LEU A 179 -19.22 -36.95 -0.78
CA LEU A 179 -19.34 -35.78 0.10
C LEU A 179 -20.66 -35.77 0.89
N ARG A 180 -21.64 -36.60 0.49
CA ARG A 180 -22.95 -36.65 1.15
C ARG A 180 -22.83 -37.17 2.59
N GLY A 181 -23.51 -36.49 3.50
CA GLY A 181 -23.58 -36.87 4.91
C GLY A 181 -22.38 -36.42 5.75
N LEU A 182 -21.37 -35.79 5.14
CA LEU A 182 -20.29 -35.13 5.87
C LEU A 182 -20.76 -33.79 6.43
N SER A 183 -20.27 -33.42 7.61
CA SER A 183 -20.37 -32.06 8.13
C SER A 183 -19.48 -31.10 7.36
N MET A 184 -19.69 -29.79 7.52
CA MET A 184 -18.88 -28.77 6.86
C MET A 184 -17.39 -28.89 7.22
N GLU A 185 -17.06 -29.21 8.47
CA GLU A 185 -15.67 -29.42 8.90
C GLU A 185 -15.05 -30.67 8.26
N GLU A 186 -15.83 -31.76 8.17
CA GLU A 186 -15.40 -32.99 7.50
C GLU A 186 -15.24 -32.80 6.00
N LEU A 187 -16.09 -32.01 5.34
CA LEU A 187 -15.96 -31.63 3.94
C LEU A 187 -14.65 -30.89 3.69
N LYS A 188 -14.34 -29.88 4.53
CA LYS A 188 -13.08 -29.14 4.45
C LYS A 188 -11.89 -30.08 4.61
N ALA A 189 -11.87 -30.87 5.68
CA ALA A 189 -10.77 -31.81 5.94
C ALA A 189 -10.57 -32.82 4.80
N PHE A 190 -11.68 -33.38 4.27
CA PHE A 190 -11.64 -34.33 3.17
C PHE A 190 -11.04 -33.70 1.91
N LEU A 191 -11.49 -32.51 1.51
CA LEU A 191 -10.98 -31.84 0.31
C LEU A 191 -9.53 -31.38 0.45
N GLN A 192 -9.13 -30.95 1.66
CA GLN A 192 -7.73 -30.64 1.97
C GLN A 192 -6.84 -31.88 1.82
N GLU A 193 -7.29 -33.05 2.26
CA GLU A 193 -6.56 -34.31 2.08
C GLU A 193 -6.49 -34.72 0.61
N GLN A 194 -7.61 -34.63 -0.13
CA GLN A 194 -7.62 -34.92 -1.57
C GLN A 194 -6.67 -34.00 -2.35
N LEU A 195 -6.63 -32.72 -2.00
CA LEU A 195 -5.68 -31.76 -2.56
C LEU A 195 -4.22 -32.15 -2.25
N ARG A 196 -3.89 -32.53 -1.01
CA ARG A 196 -2.54 -32.97 -0.64
C ARG A 196 -2.10 -34.17 -1.48
N ASN A 197 -2.99 -35.16 -1.64
CA ASN A 197 -2.74 -36.32 -2.47
C ASN A 197 -2.53 -35.94 -3.95
N ALA A 198 -3.39 -35.07 -4.49
CA ALA A 198 -3.25 -34.57 -5.86
C ALA A 198 -1.93 -33.79 -6.05
N TYR A 199 -1.52 -33.01 -5.05
CA TYR A 199 -0.26 -32.28 -5.07
C TYR A 199 0.94 -33.22 -5.11
N ASP A 200 0.97 -34.26 -4.27
CA ASP A 200 2.05 -35.23 -4.23
C ASP A 200 2.16 -36.02 -5.55
N ILE A 201 1.03 -36.37 -6.16
CA ILE A 201 0.99 -36.97 -7.50
C ILE A 201 1.59 -36.01 -8.54
N LYS A 202 1.17 -34.74 -8.53
CA LYS A 202 1.67 -33.72 -9.46
C LYS A 202 3.17 -33.50 -9.28
N GLU A 203 3.64 -33.37 -8.04
CA GLU A 203 5.06 -33.24 -7.71
C GLU A 203 5.84 -34.44 -8.27
N GLY A 204 5.36 -35.67 -8.04
CA GLY A 204 5.98 -36.87 -8.60
C GLY A 204 6.08 -36.86 -10.12
N GLN A 205 5.03 -36.43 -10.83
CA GLN A 205 5.02 -36.31 -12.29
C GLN A 205 6.05 -35.29 -12.81
N ILE A 206 6.20 -34.15 -12.12
CA ILE A 206 7.12 -33.08 -12.52
C ILE A 206 8.58 -33.45 -12.20
N GLU A 207 8.82 -34.01 -11.02
CA GLU A 207 10.16 -34.41 -10.56
C GLU A 207 10.73 -35.57 -11.38
N GLN A 208 9.88 -36.44 -11.94
CA GLN A 208 10.30 -37.47 -12.90
C GLN A 208 10.91 -36.89 -14.18
N GLN A 209 10.49 -35.69 -14.58
CA GLN A 209 11.04 -35.04 -15.78
C GLN A 209 12.36 -34.34 -15.49
N ARG A 210 12.44 -33.62 -14.37
CA ARG A 210 13.66 -32.98 -13.90
C ARG A 210 13.61 -32.80 -12.37
N PRO A 211 14.58 -33.38 -11.63
CA PRO A 211 14.68 -33.16 -10.19
C PRO A 211 14.83 -31.67 -9.83
N GLY A 212 14.04 -31.20 -8.87
CA GLY A 212 13.99 -29.82 -8.39
C GLY A 212 13.11 -28.87 -9.22
N LEU A 213 12.54 -29.33 -10.33
CA LEU A 213 11.72 -28.49 -11.20
C LEU A 213 10.42 -28.05 -10.51
N MET A 214 9.85 -28.87 -9.63
CA MET A 214 8.64 -28.48 -8.90
C MET A 214 8.91 -27.27 -8.00
N ARG A 215 10.06 -27.24 -7.30
CA ARG A 215 10.45 -26.09 -6.45
C ARG A 215 10.73 -24.83 -7.27
N GLU A 216 11.32 -24.97 -8.45
CA GLU A 216 11.50 -23.84 -9.38
C GLU A 216 10.14 -23.29 -9.84
N ALA A 217 9.19 -24.17 -10.19
CA ALA A 217 7.84 -23.81 -10.60
C ALA A 217 7.05 -23.12 -9.47
N GLU A 218 7.08 -23.67 -8.24
CA GLU A 218 6.47 -23.06 -7.05
C GLU A 218 6.95 -21.63 -6.84
N ARG A 219 8.28 -21.44 -6.82
CA ARG A 219 8.88 -20.11 -6.67
C ARG A 219 8.42 -19.18 -7.79
N PHE A 220 8.47 -19.64 -9.03
CA PHE A 220 8.12 -18.84 -10.20
C PHE A 220 6.66 -18.36 -10.14
N PHE A 221 5.71 -19.28 -9.97
CA PHE A 221 4.29 -18.94 -9.96
C PHE A 221 3.93 -18.06 -8.78
N ILE A 222 4.44 -18.32 -7.57
CA ILE A 222 4.16 -17.44 -6.43
C ILE A 222 4.69 -16.02 -6.69
N LEU A 223 5.94 -15.87 -7.14
CA LEU A 223 6.52 -14.55 -7.40
C LEU A 223 5.79 -13.81 -8.53
N GLN A 224 5.47 -14.52 -9.62
CA GLN A 224 4.74 -13.93 -10.74
C GLN A 224 3.36 -13.41 -10.31
N GLN A 225 2.62 -14.18 -9.51
CA GLN A 225 1.30 -13.77 -9.02
C GLN A 225 1.40 -12.64 -8.00
N ILE A 226 2.36 -12.68 -7.06
CA ILE A 226 2.62 -11.57 -6.14
C ILE A 226 2.89 -10.28 -6.90
N ASP A 227 3.83 -10.30 -7.86
CA ASP A 227 4.28 -9.09 -8.55
C ASP A 227 3.19 -8.50 -9.46
N THR A 228 2.40 -9.36 -10.10
CA THR A 228 1.31 -8.94 -11.00
C THR A 228 0.16 -8.33 -10.19
N LEU A 229 -0.38 -9.07 -9.22
CA LEU A 229 -1.54 -8.65 -8.43
C LEU A 229 -1.22 -7.48 -7.51
N TRP A 230 0.00 -7.42 -6.95
CA TRP A 230 0.40 -6.27 -6.14
C TRP A 230 0.46 -4.99 -6.97
N ARG A 231 0.96 -5.04 -8.21
CA ARG A 231 0.97 -3.88 -9.10
C ARG A 231 -0.44 -3.40 -9.44
N GLU A 232 -1.35 -4.32 -9.72
CA GLU A 232 -2.77 -4.01 -9.97
C GLU A 232 -3.43 -3.41 -8.73
N HIS A 233 -3.16 -3.97 -7.54
CA HIS A 233 -3.63 -3.44 -6.27
C HIS A 233 -3.11 -2.03 -5.99
N LEU A 234 -1.84 -1.73 -6.27
CA LEU A 234 -1.31 -0.37 -6.14
C LEU A 234 -2.09 0.63 -7.01
N GLN A 235 -2.36 0.28 -8.26
CA GLN A 235 -3.16 1.13 -9.16
C GLN A 235 -4.59 1.31 -8.65
N ALA A 236 -5.21 0.23 -8.15
CA ALA A 236 -6.55 0.28 -7.60
C ALA A 236 -6.63 1.11 -6.31
N MET A 237 -5.60 1.05 -5.45
CA MET A 237 -5.49 1.88 -4.25
C MET A 237 -5.29 3.37 -4.56
N ASP A 238 -4.58 3.70 -5.64
CA ASP A 238 -4.47 5.08 -6.12
C ASP A 238 -5.83 5.60 -6.59
N ALA A 239 -6.56 4.81 -7.39
CA ALA A 239 -7.92 5.15 -7.83
C ALA A 239 -8.91 5.26 -6.66
N LEU A 240 -8.79 4.38 -5.66
CA LEU A 240 -9.60 4.44 -4.44
C LEU A 240 -9.35 5.73 -3.66
N ARG A 241 -8.10 6.17 -3.55
CA ARG A 241 -7.75 7.41 -2.85
C ARG A 241 -8.44 8.62 -3.48
N GLU A 242 -8.49 8.68 -4.81
CA GLU A 242 -9.19 9.74 -5.54
C GLU A 242 -10.71 9.66 -5.35
N SER A 243 -11.30 8.47 -5.46
CA SER A 243 -12.76 8.28 -5.36
C SER A 243 -13.30 8.55 -3.95
N VAL A 244 -12.56 8.17 -2.92
CA VAL A 244 -12.93 8.40 -1.52
C VAL A 244 -12.89 9.89 -1.17
N GLY A 245 -11.98 10.66 -1.79
CA GLY A 245 -11.97 12.12 -1.68
C GLY A 245 -13.31 12.75 -2.10
N LEU A 246 -13.96 12.22 -3.13
CA LEU A 246 -15.28 12.67 -3.59
C LEU A 246 -16.43 12.22 -2.67
N ARG A 247 -16.23 11.20 -1.83
CA ARG A 247 -17.27 10.70 -0.90
C ARG A 247 -17.35 11.50 0.41
N GLY A 248 -16.37 12.37 0.68
CA GLY A 248 -16.40 13.30 1.81
C GLY A 248 -17.63 14.24 1.80
N TYR A 249 -18.28 14.43 0.64
CA TYR A 249 -19.54 15.17 0.56
C TYR A 249 -20.72 14.48 1.27
N GLY A 250 -20.63 13.17 1.53
CA GLY A 250 -21.66 12.36 2.19
C GLY A 250 -21.54 12.28 3.72
N GLN A 251 -20.76 13.16 4.36
CA GLN A 251 -20.51 13.17 5.82
C GLN A 251 -19.84 11.92 6.40
N LYS A 252 -19.31 11.03 5.56
CA LYS A 252 -18.43 9.95 5.98
C LYS A 252 -16.98 10.41 6.01
N ASP A 253 -16.19 9.90 6.96
CA ASP A 253 -14.75 10.17 7.01
C ASP A 253 -14.03 9.44 5.85
N PRO A 254 -13.42 10.17 4.90
CA PRO A 254 -12.72 9.57 3.77
C PRO A 254 -11.58 8.64 4.20
N LEU A 255 -10.88 8.92 5.29
CA LEU A 255 -9.77 8.07 5.72
C LEU A 255 -10.26 6.70 6.20
N ILE A 256 -11.42 6.66 6.87
CA ILE A 256 -12.01 5.41 7.37
C ILE A 256 -12.49 4.54 6.22
N GLU A 257 -13.20 5.11 5.24
CA GLU A 257 -13.65 4.35 4.07
C GLU A 257 -12.47 3.83 3.25
N TYR A 258 -11.41 4.63 3.07
CA TYR A 258 -10.18 4.18 2.42
C TYR A 258 -9.52 3.00 3.14
N LYS A 259 -9.47 3.05 4.48
CA LYS A 259 -8.91 1.96 5.30
C LYS A 259 -9.72 0.67 5.15
N ASN A 260 -11.05 0.76 5.18
CA ASN A 260 -11.93 -0.40 5.10
C ASN A 260 -11.92 -1.00 3.70
N GLU A 261 -12.26 -0.22 2.67
CA GLU A 261 -12.28 -0.70 1.28
C GLU A 261 -10.89 -1.16 0.82
N GLY A 262 -9.84 -0.43 1.20
CA GLY A 262 -8.47 -0.82 0.88
C GLY A 262 -8.00 -2.10 1.58
N TYR A 263 -8.56 -2.43 2.75
CA TYR A 263 -8.33 -3.71 3.42
C TYR A 263 -9.06 -4.85 2.73
N ASP A 264 -10.32 -4.64 2.34
CA ASP A 264 -11.11 -5.65 1.62
C ASP A 264 -10.48 -5.97 0.26
N MET A 265 -10.07 -4.96 -0.50
CA MET A 265 -9.32 -5.13 -1.75
C MET A 265 -8.01 -5.90 -1.55
N PHE A 266 -7.32 -5.66 -0.43
CA PHE A 266 -6.09 -6.39 -0.09
C PHE A 266 -6.36 -7.87 0.22
N LEU A 267 -7.43 -8.17 0.95
CA LEU A 267 -7.84 -9.56 1.23
C LEU A 267 -8.28 -10.29 -0.05
N GLU A 268 -8.98 -9.59 -0.94
CA GLU A 268 -9.37 -10.12 -2.24
C GLU A 268 -8.14 -10.43 -3.10
N MET A 269 -7.19 -9.48 -3.20
CA MET A 269 -5.92 -9.69 -3.89
C MET A 269 -5.16 -10.91 -3.34
N MET A 270 -5.07 -11.04 -2.02
CA MET A 270 -4.42 -12.19 -1.38
C MET A 270 -5.14 -13.51 -1.67
N THR A 271 -6.47 -13.49 -1.79
CA THR A 271 -7.29 -14.66 -2.12
C THR A 271 -7.13 -15.05 -3.58
N GLN A 272 -7.18 -14.08 -4.49
CA GLN A 272 -6.92 -14.28 -5.90
C GLN A 272 -5.52 -14.83 -6.15
N MET A 273 -4.51 -14.31 -5.44
CA MET A 273 -3.14 -14.82 -5.51
C MET A 273 -3.07 -16.31 -5.17
N ARG A 274 -3.65 -16.75 -4.04
CA ARG A 274 -3.66 -18.16 -3.64
C ARG A 274 -4.30 -19.04 -4.71
N ARG A 275 -5.49 -18.65 -5.17
CA ARG A 275 -6.27 -19.36 -6.20
C ARG A 275 -5.50 -19.46 -7.52
N ASN A 276 -4.91 -18.37 -7.98
CA ASN A 276 -4.15 -18.32 -9.23
C ASN A 276 -2.88 -19.19 -9.16
N VAL A 277 -2.17 -19.20 -8.02
CA VAL A 277 -1.00 -20.06 -7.84
C VAL A 277 -1.39 -21.53 -7.96
N ILE A 278 -2.47 -21.94 -7.30
CA ILE A 278 -2.95 -23.33 -7.32
C ILE A 278 -3.38 -23.74 -8.72
N TYR A 279 -4.21 -22.92 -9.36
CA TYR A 279 -4.64 -23.16 -10.73
C TYR A 279 -3.44 -23.29 -11.69
N SER A 280 -2.51 -22.33 -11.62
CA SER A 280 -1.30 -22.34 -12.47
C SER A 280 -0.41 -23.56 -12.20
N MET A 281 -0.31 -23.99 -10.94
CA MET A 281 0.49 -25.15 -10.55
C MET A 281 -0.04 -26.46 -11.13
N PHE A 282 -1.36 -26.67 -11.06
CA PHE A 282 -1.96 -27.87 -11.63
C PHE A 282 -1.94 -27.82 -13.16
N MET A 283 -2.21 -26.67 -13.78
CA MET A 283 -2.16 -26.51 -15.24
C MET A 283 -0.74 -26.56 -15.81
N PHE A 284 0.30 -26.39 -15.00
CA PHE A 284 1.68 -26.40 -15.45
C PHE A 284 2.06 -27.75 -16.08
N GLN A 285 2.48 -27.69 -17.35
CA GLN A 285 3.09 -28.79 -18.05
C GLN A 285 4.49 -28.36 -18.52
N PRO A 286 5.56 -28.97 -18.00
CA PRO A 286 6.91 -28.69 -18.45
C PRO A 286 7.06 -29.05 -19.94
N ALA A 287 7.66 -28.14 -20.71
CA ALA A 287 7.99 -28.42 -22.10
C ALA A 287 9.00 -29.58 -22.16
N GLN A 288 8.71 -30.60 -22.98
CA GLN A 288 9.67 -31.67 -23.22
C GLN A 288 10.94 -31.05 -23.80
N ALA A 289 12.08 -31.27 -23.14
CA ALA A 289 13.36 -30.88 -23.68
C ALA A 289 13.53 -31.58 -25.03
N SER A 290 13.52 -30.83 -26.13
CA SER A 290 13.95 -31.34 -27.42
C SER A 290 15.43 -31.69 -27.27
N VAL A 291 15.72 -32.98 -27.16
CA VAL A 291 17.08 -33.50 -27.30
C VAL A 291 17.48 -33.17 -28.74
N GLY A 292 18.15 -32.03 -28.91
CA GLY A 292 18.73 -31.64 -30.19
C GLY A 292 19.70 -32.73 -30.60
N THR A 293 19.32 -33.53 -31.59
CA THR A 293 20.20 -34.48 -32.25
C THR A 293 21.34 -33.68 -32.85
N ILE A 294 22.48 -33.65 -32.17
CA ILE A 294 23.73 -33.17 -32.76
C ILE A 294 24.05 -34.20 -33.85
N GLN A 295 23.73 -33.87 -35.10
CA GLN A 295 24.23 -34.63 -36.25
C GLN A 295 25.75 -34.51 -36.23
N PRO A 296 26.51 -35.62 -36.22
CA PRO A 296 27.95 -35.53 -36.42
C PRO A 296 28.19 -35.04 -37.84
N GLU A 297 28.75 -33.84 -37.98
CA GLU A 297 29.25 -33.35 -39.27
C GLU A 297 30.25 -34.38 -39.82
N SER A 298 29.93 -34.92 -40.99
CA SER A 298 30.81 -35.79 -41.75
C SER A 298 32.05 -35.02 -42.21
N LEU A 299 33.23 -35.54 -41.87
CA LEU A 299 34.54 -35.16 -42.40
C LEU A 299 34.59 -35.22 -43.93
#